data_AF-W2D1D7-F1
#
_entry.id   AF-W2D1D7-F1
#
_cell.length_a   1.000
_cell.length_b   1.000
_cell.length_c   1.000
_cell.angle_alpha   90.00
_cell.angle_beta   90.00
_cell.angle_gamma   90.00
#
_symmetry.space_group_name_H-M   'P 1'
#
loop_
_entity.id
_entity.type
_entity.pdbx_description
1 polymer ?
#
loop_
_entity_poly.entity_id
_entity_poly.type
_entity_poly.pdbx_seq_one_letter_code
_entity_poly.pdbx_strand_id
1 'polypeptide(L)'
;MNNQDRFLGLIEDSIKAHWDFPALTDHQGVTYYYKDMAAEMARLHLLLEHAGVRKGDRVALIGRNSSRWVIAFFGILTYGAVATPILHDFHPENVHHIVCHSESKVLLAASASWEKLSADAMPDLTAALLLEDWSVVLSRHPGIDRLRERLETDFAERYSPPLHGRQPACAHRTA
;
A
#
# COMPACT_ATOMS: atom_id res chain seq x y z
N MET A 1 28.36 2.14 -2.03
CA MET A 1 27.28 1.35 -1.41
C MET A 1 26.50 0.70 -2.52
N ASN A 2 26.43 -0.64 -2.53
CA ASN A 2 25.61 -1.35 -3.50
C ASN A 2 24.14 -1.14 -3.14
N ASN A 3 23.24 -1.19 -4.13
CA ASN A 3 21.81 -0.96 -3.89
C ASN A 3 21.20 -2.00 -2.92
N GLN A 4 21.83 -3.17 -2.79
CA GLN A 4 21.47 -4.26 -1.89
C GLN A 4 21.68 -3.94 -0.40
N ASP A 5 22.57 -3.00 -0.06
CA ASP A 5 22.83 -2.62 1.35
C ASP A 5 21.85 -1.56 1.86
N ARG A 6 20.89 -1.13 1.03
CA ARG A 6 19.89 -0.12 1.38
C ARG A 6 18.63 -0.80 1.88
N PHE A 7 17.94 -0.14 2.79
CA PHE A 7 16.69 -0.64 3.38
C PHE A 7 15.69 -1.18 2.35
N LEU A 8 15.43 -0.45 1.27
CA LEU A 8 14.51 -0.90 0.21
C LEU A 8 15.05 -2.11 -0.58
N GLY A 9 16.36 -2.21 -0.77
CA GLY A 9 17.00 -3.36 -1.41
C GLY A 9 16.82 -4.63 -0.56
N LEU A 10 16.97 -4.53 0.75
CA LEU A 10 16.74 -5.65 1.68
C LEU A 10 15.27 -6.13 1.64
N ILE A 11 14.31 -5.21 1.56
CA ILE A 11 12.89 -5.56 1.44
C ILE A 11 12.60 -6.25 0.10
N GLU A 12 13.13 -5.71 -1.00
CA GLU A 12 12.97 -6.30 -2.34
C GLU A 12 13.55 -7.71 -2.40
N ASP A 13 14.77 -7.90 -1.90
CA ASP A 13 15.45 -9.19 -1.88
C ASP A 13 14.70 -10.20 -1.00
N SER A 14 14.18 -9.77 0.16
CA SER A 14 13.37 -10.61 1.04
C SER A 14 12.10 -11.10 0.35
N ILE A 15 11.37 -10.21 -0.34
CA ILE A 15 10.15 -10.58 -1.07
C ILE A 15 10.46 -11.60 -2.17
N LYS A 16 11.54 -11.39 -2.93
CA LYS A 16 11.94 -12.28 -4.02
C LYS A 16 12.41 -13.65 -3.52
N ALA A 17 13.22 -13.68 -2.46
CA ALA A 17 13.78 -14.91 -1.91
C ALA A 17 12.75 -15.78 -1.19
N HIS A 18 11.70 -15.17 -0.66
CA HIS A 18 10.73 -15.85 0.20
C HIS A 18 9.30 -15.88 -0.36
N TRP A 19 9.16 -15.79 -1.68
CA TRP A 19 7.89 -15.65 -2.42
C TRP A 19 6.72 -16.49 -1.88
N ASP A 20 6.96 -17.78 -1.62
CA ASP A 20 5.95 -18.75 -1.16
C ASP A 20 5.95 -19.01 0.35
N PHE A 21 6.59 -18.15 1.15
CA PHE A 21 6.54 -18.22 2.62
C PHE A 21 5.54 -17.21 3.22
N PRO A 22 4.99 -17.52 4.40
CA PRO A 22 4.22 -16.55 5.19
C PRO A 22 5.04 -15.30 5.53
N ALA A 23 4.43 -14.13 5.39
CA ALA A 23 5.04 -12.83 5.71
C ALA A 23 4.34 -12.14 6.89
N LEU A 24 3.01 -12.04 6.84
CA LEU A 24 2.21 -11.30 7.81
C LEU A 24 0.94 -12.10 8.16
N THR A 25 0.62 -12.18 9.45
CA THR A 25 -0.58 -12.88 9.92
C THR A 25 -1.31 -12.01 10.93
N ASP A 26 -2.59 -11.76 10.66
CA ASP A 26 -3.48 -11.10 11.61
C ASP A 26 -4.02 -12.10 12.63
N HIS A 27 -4.27 -11.64 13.86
CA HIS A 27 -4.86 -12.48 14.89
C HIS A 27 -6.26 -12.94 14.47
N GLN A 28 -6.49 -14.25 14.38
CA GLN A 28 -7.73 -14.86 13.85
C GLN A 28 -8.08 -14.42 12.41
N GLY A 29 -7.09 -13.90 11.67
CA GLY A 29 -7.28 -13.36 10.34
C GLY A 29 -6.54 -14.12 9.26
N VAL A 30 -6.35 -13.44 8.13
CA VAL A 30 -5.66 -13.98 6.96
C VAL A 30 -4.15 -13.95 7.19
N THR A 31 -3.47 -14.96 6.65
CA THR A 31 -2.01 -14.93 6.49
C THR A 31 -1.68 -14.52 5.07
N TYR A 32 -0.98 -13.40 4.93
CA TYR A 32 -0.40 -12.95 3.67
C TYR A 32 0.98 -13.58 3.51
N TYR A 33 1.19 -14.20 2.36
CA TYR A 33 2.50 -14.65 1.92
C TYR A 33 3.26 -13.48 1.28
N TYR A 34 4.57 -13.62 1.09
CA TYR A 34 5.37 -12.56 0.43
C TYR A 34 4.83 -12.21 -0.97
N LYS A 35 4.35 -13.19 -1.72
CA LYS A 35 3.68 -12.95 -3.02
C LYS A 35 2.41 -12.12 -2.92
N ASP A 36 1.62 -12.32 -1.86
CA ASP A 36 0.37 -11.58 -1.65
C ASP A 36 0.69 -10.14 -1.25
N MET A 37 1.67 -9.95 -0.36
CA MET A 37 2.20 -8.63 0.00
C MET A 37 2.71 -7.88 -1.24
N ALA A 38 3.47 -8.54 -2.11
CA ALA A 38 3.97 -7.93 -3.35
C ALA A 38 2.84 -7.50 -4.30
N ALA A 39 1.80 -8.35 -4.46
CA ALA A 39 0.64 -8.04 -5.28
C ALA A 39 -0.14 -6.84 -4.74
N GLU A 40 -0.41 -6.80 -3.43
CA GLU A 40 -1.10 -5.69 -2.80
C GLU A 40 -0.30 -4.38 -2.86
N MET A 41 1.02 -4.44 -2.67
CA MET A 41 1.90 -3.27 -2.85
C MET A 41 1.84 -2.74 -4.29
N ALA A 42 1.84 -3.63 -5.29
CA ALA A 42 1.75 -3.26 -6.69
C ALA A 42 0.37 -2.65 -7.06
N ARG A 43 -0.73 -3.12 -6.46
CA ARG A 43 -2.04 -2.45 -6.55
C ARG A 43 -1.99 -1.05 -5.97
N LEU A 44 -1.40 -0.89 -4.78
CA LEU A 44 -1.22 0.41 -4.15
C LEU A 44 -0.38 1.35 -5.02
N HIS A 45 0.67 0.85 -5.69
CA HIS A 45 1.47 1.67 -6.61
C HIS A 45 0.64 2.27 -7.75
N LEU A 46 -0.28 1.50 -8.34
CA LEU A 46 -1.19 2.01 -9.37
C LEU A 46 -2.11 3.09 -8.82
N LEU A 47 -2.64 2.89 -7.61
CA LEU A 47 -3.49 3.86 -6.93
C LEU A 47 -2.75 5.17 -6.64
N LEU A 48 -1.54 5.10 -6.10
CA LEU A 48 -0.73 6.29 -5.83
C LEU A 48 -0.38 7.04 -7.13
N GLU A 49 -0.01 6.31 -8.19
CA GLU A 49 0.25 6.89 -9.52
C GLU A 49 -0.97 7.63 -10.06
N HIS A 50 -2.15 7.01 -10.01
CA HIS A 50 -3.39 7.60 -10.50
C HIS A 50 -3.94 8.71 -9.59
N ALA A 51 -3.55 8.74 -8.32
CA ALA A 51 -3.77 9.87 -7.41
C ALA A 51 -2.79 11.04 -7.65
N GLY A 52 -1.88 10.88 -8.62
CA GLY A 52 -0.89 11.87 -9.02
C GLY A 52 0.30 11.98 -8.06
N VAL A 53 0.50 11.00 -7.17
CA VAL A 53 1.63 10.97 -6.24
C VAL A 53 2.93 10.85 -7.04
N ARG A 54 3.94 11.62 -6.66
CA ARG A 54 5.29 11.58 -7.24
C ARG A 54 6.29 11.13 -6.20
N LYS A 55 7.48 10.74 -6.65
CA LYS A 55 8.59 10.42 -5.75
C LYS A 55 8.85 11.59 -4.80
N GLY A 56 8.89 11.29 -3.51
CA GLY A 56 9.06 12.28 -2.44
C GLY A 56 7.77 12.93 -1.93
N ASP A 57 6.62 12.75 -2.61
CA ASP A 57 5.32 13.17 -2.07
C ASP A 57 4.97 12.35 -0.82
N ARG A 58 4.17 12.94 0.08
CA ARG A 58 3.82 12.33 1.36
C ARG A 58 2.46 11.64 1.28
N VAL A 59 2.37 10.47 1.90
CA VAL A 59 1.14 9.68 2.03
C VAL A 59 0.91 9.45 3.52
N ALA A 60 -0.18 10.00 4.04
CA ALA A 60 -0.59 9.78 5.42
C ALA A 60 -1.16 8.37 5.58
N LEU A 61 -0.87 7.73 6.71
CA LEU A 61 -1.27 6.36 6.99
C LEU A 61 -1.79 6.25 8.42
N ILE A 62 -3.08 5.96 8.60
CA ILE A 62 -3.74 5.84 9.91
C ILE A 62 -4.50 4.53 10.05
N GLY A 63 -4.25 3.80 11.12
CA GLY A 63 -4.94 2.54 11.41
C GLY A 63 -4.32 1.80 12.58
N ARG A 64 -5.00 0.75 13.05
CA ARG A 64 -4.43 -0.19 14.01
C ARG A 64 -3.40 -1.08 13.32
N ASN A 65 -2.54 -1.71 14.12
CA ASN A 65 -1.62 -2.72 13.62
C ASN A 65 -2.41 -3.83 12.92
N SER A 66 -2.13 -4.00 11.63
CA SER A 66 -2.70 -5.05 10.77
C SER A 66 -1.73 -5.35 9.64
N SER A 67 -1.90 -6.50 9.02
CA SER A 67 -1.14 -6.90 7.83
C SER A 67 -1.32 -5.87 6.71
N ARG A 68 -2.55 -5.38 6.51
CA ARG A 68 -2.88 -4.30 5.55
C ARG A 68 -2.11 -3.01 5.83
N TRP A 69 -1.98 -2.61 7.10
CA TRP A 69 -1.21 -1.42 7.48
C TRP A 69 0.28 -1.57 7.13
N VAL A 70 0.86 -2.75 7.39
CA VAL A 70 2.27 -3.05 7.06
C VAL A 70 2.48 -3.06 5.55
N ILE A 71 1.58 -3.69 4.80
CA ILE A 71 1.57 -3.69 3.33
C ILE A 71 1.49 -2.25 2.80
N ALA A 72 0.61 -1.41 3.34
CA ALA A 72 0.49 -0.01 2.96
C ALA A 72 1.79 0.76 3.18
N PHE A 73 2.39 0.59 4.37
CA PHE A 73 3.64 1.25 4.73
C PHE A 73 4.77 0.90 3.75
N PHE A 74 5.02 -0.40 3.50
CA PHE A 74 6.05 -0.81 2.54
C PHE A 74 5.69 -0.44 1.11
N GLY A 75 4.42 -0.48 0.73
CA GLY A 75 3.94 -0.04 -0.58
C GLY A 75 4.26 1.42 -0.85
N ILE A 76 4.01 2.32 0.11
CA ILE A 76 4.37 3.74 0.02
C ILE A 76 5.89 3.91 -0.19
N LEU A 77 6.70 3.24 0.63
CA LEU A 77 8.15 3.38 0.57
C LEU A 77 8.75 2.83 -0.74
N THR A 78 8.28 1.67 -1.19
CA THR A 78 8.74 1.05 -2.44
C THR A 78 8.25 1.77 -3.69
N TYR A 79 7.12 2.48 -3.61
CA TYR A 79 6.70 3.43 -4.64
C TYR A 79 7.67 4.61 -4.77
N GLY A 80 8.38 4.95 -3.68
CA GLY A 80 9.25 6.11 -3.58
C GLY A 80 8.58 7.35 -2.99
N ALA A 81 7.39 7.19 -2.40
CA ALA A 81 6.73 8.21 -1.60
C ALA A 81 7.22 8.14 -0.13
N VAL A 82 6.85 9.14 0.66
CA VAL A 82 7.19 9.24 2.08
C VAL A 82 5.96 8.90 2.92
N ALA A 83 6.05 7.85 3.74
CA ALA A 83 4.97 7.50 4.66
C ALA A 83 4.93 8.49 5.84
N THR A 84 3.74 8.96 6.18
CA THR A 84 3.45 9.76 7.39
C THR A 84 2.52 8.95 8.29
N PRO A 85 3.07 8.10 9.19
CA PRO A 85 2.27 7.28 10.10
C PRO A 85 1.57 8.13 11.16
N ILE A 86 0.29 7.88 11.40
CA ILE A 86 -0.52 8.59 12.40
C ILE A 86 -1.12 7.57 13.38
N LEU A 87 -1.03 7.87 14.67
CA LEU A 87 -1.63 7.04 15.71
C LEU A 87 -3.15 7.07 15.60
N HIS A 88 -3.79 5.90 15.55
CA HIS A 88 -5.24 5.76 15.38
C HIS A 88 -6.06 6.29 16.57
N ASP A 89 -5.44 6.46 17.74
CA ASP A 89 -6.07 6.98 18.96
C ASP A 89 -6.06 8.51 19.05
N PHE A 90 -5.43 9.20 18.09
CA PHE A 90 -5.46 10.66 18.07
C PHE A 90 -6.85 11.21 17.81
N HIS A 91 -7.15 12.33 18.47
CA HIS A 91 -8.36 13.10 18.21
C HIS A 91 -8.40 13.54 16.73
N PRO A 92 -9.58 13.53 16.06
CA PRO A 92 -9.68 13.86 14.63
C PRO A 92 -8.99 15.16 14.22
N GLU A 93 -9.11 16.21 15.04
CA GLU A 93 -8.47 17.50 14.78
C GLU A 93 -6.93 17.41 14.70
N ASN A 94 -6.31 16.57 15.54
CA ASN A 94 -4.86 16.33 15.48
C ASN A 94 -4.48 15.56 14.21
N VAL A 95 -5.33 14.61 13.79
CA VAL A 95 -5.12 13.88 12.53
C VAL A 95 -5.19 14.85 11.35
N HIS A 96 -6.21 15.72 11.29
CA HIS A 96 -6.32 16.75 10.25
C HIS A 96 -5.09 17.66 10.23
N HIS A 97 -4.66 18.13 11.41
CA HIS A 97 -3.49 18.97 11.53
C HIS A 97 -2.22 18.28 11.00
N ILE A 98 -1.99 17.01 11.35
CA ILE A 98 -0.84 16.25 10.86
C ILE A 98 -0.91 16.05 9.34
N VAL A 99 -2.08 15.71 8.79
CA VAL A 99 -2.26 15.52 7.35
C VAL A 99 -1.94 16.81 6.60
N CYS A 100 -2.47 17.95 7.05
CA CYS A 100 -2.22 19.25 6.44
C CYS A 100 -0.76 19.72 6.62
N HIS A 101 -0.22 19.65 7.84
CA HIS A 101 1.14 20.09 8.14
C HIS A 101 2.21 19.24 7.43
N SER A 102 1.93 17.96 7.21
CA SER A 102 2.80 17.08 6.42
C SER A 102 2.64 17.28 4.91
N GLU A 103 1.71 18.11 4.45
CA GLU A 103 1.38 18.26 3.03
C GLU A 103 1.14 16.88 2.37
N SER A 104 0.47 15.99 3.09
CA SER A 104 0.16 14.65 2.58
C SER A 104 -0.81 14.77 1.42
N LYS A 105 -0.48 14.11 0.31
CA LYS A 105 -1.29 14.14 -0.92
C LYS A 105 -2.38 13.08 -0.93
N VAL A 106 -2.12 11.94 -0.31
CA VAL A 106 -3.06 10.83 -0.17
C VAL A 106 -3.13 10.42 1.29
N LEU A 107 -4.32 10.02 1.74
CA LEU A 107 -4.55 9.41 3.05
C LEU A 107 -4.99 7.95 2.89
N LEU A 108 -4.24 7.03 3.50
CA LEU A 108 -4.66 5.64 3.68
C LEU A 108 -5.20 5.48 5.11
N ALA A 109 -6.46 5.13 5.26
CA ALA A 109 -7.13 5.08 6.56
C ALA A 109 -7.86 3.76 6.78
N ALA A 110 -7.77 3.20 7.98
CA ALA A 110 -8.75 2.18 8.39
C ALA A 110 -10.14 2.81 8.45
N SER A 111 -11.17 2.04 8.12
CA SER A 111 -12.57 2.51 8.04
C SER A 111 -13.03 3.20 9.33
N ALA A 112 -12.75 2.57 10.48
CA ALA A 112 -13.09 3.12 11.80
C ALA A 112 -12.32 4.42 12.16
N SER A 113 -11.20 4.70 11.49
CA SER A 113 -10.50 5.99 11.63
C SER A 113 -11.12 7.02 10.70
N TRP A 114 -11.37 6.66 9.44
CA TRP A 114 -11.96 7.54 8.43
C TRP A 114 -13.34 8.10 8.82
N GLU A 115 -14.21 7.28 9.41
CA GLU A 115 -15.56 7.68 9.86
C GLU A 115 -15.57 8.88 10.82
N LYS A 116 -14.45 9.12 11.52
CA LYS A 116 -14.32 10.22 12.49
C LYS A 116 -13.72 11.48 11.88
N LEU A 117 -13.23 11.42 10.63
CA LEU A 117 -12.53 12.52 9.97
C LEU A 117 -13.48 13.30 9.06
N SER A 118 -13.16 14.58 8.85
CA SER A 118 -13.79 15.41 7.84
C SER A 118 -12.83 15.63 6.68
N ALA A 119 -13.23 15.26 5.46
CA ALA A 119 -12.44 15.51 4.26
C ALA A 119 -12.26 17.02 3.98
N ASP A 120 -13.19 17.86 4.43
CA ASP A 120 -13.14 19.32 4.25
C ASP A 120 -12.05 19.97 5.10
N ALA A 121 -11.69 19.34 6.23
CA ALA A 121 -10.58 19.77 7.07
C ALA A 121 -9.20 19.40 6.47
N MET A 122 -9.15 18.69 5.35
CA MET A 122 -7.94 18.25 4.67
C MET A 122 -8.03 18.54 3.15
N PRO A 123 -8.07 19.83 2.74
CA PRO A 123 -8.38 20.24 1.37
C PRO A 123 -7.34 19.81 0.33
N ASP A 124 -6.08 19.65 0.72
CA ASP A 124 -4.97 19.34 -0.19
C ASP A 124 -4.87 17.85 -0.57
N LEU A 125 -5.67 16.98 0.05
CA LEU A 125 -5.74 15.57 -0.31
C LEU A 125 -6.31 15.41 -1.73
N THR A 126 -5.58 14.70 -2.59
CA THR A 126 -6.06 14.29 -3.91
C THR A 126 -6.92 13.04 -3.85
N ALA A 127 -6.68 12.18 -2.85
CA ALA A 127 -7.49 10.99 -2.60
C ALA A 127 -7.40 10.51 -1.15
N ALA A 128 -8.40 9.76 -0.70
CA ALA A 128 -8.34 8.94 0.50
C ALA A 128 -8.86 7.52 0.21
N LEU A 129 -8.15 6.53 0.72
CA LEU A 129 -8.36 5.10 0.45
C LEU A 129 -8.52 4.33 1.76
N LEU A 130 -9.38 3.31 1.78
CA LEU A 130 -9.53 2.41 2.91
C LEU A 130 -8.43 1.34 2.92
N LEU A 131 -7.87 1.04 4.09
CA LEU A 131 -6.82 0.03 4.23
C LEU A 131 -7.31 -1.39 3.98
N GLU A 132 -8.58 -1.63 4.30
CA GLU A 132 -9.20 -2.96 4.27
C GLU A 132 -9.27 -3.55 2.87
N ASP A 133 -9.42 -2.72 1.83
CA ASP A 133 -9.67 -3.16 0.46
C ASP A 133 -9.21 -2.17 -0.63
N TRP A 134 -8.58 -1.05 -0.25
CA TRP A 134 -8.22 0.06 -1.15
C TRP A 134 -9.41 0.84 -1.74
N SER A 135 -10.62 0.69 -1.19
CA SER A 135 -11.79 1.44 -1.60
C SER A 135 -11.54 2.95 -1.50
N VAL A 136 -11.83 3.66 -2.60
CA VAL A 136 -11.65 5.10 -2.69
C VAL A 136 -12.82 5.83 -2.03
N VAL A 137 -12.58 6.44 -0.87
CA VAL A 137 -13.60 7.19 -0.10
C VAL A 137 -13.54 8.70 -0.32
N LEU A 138 -12.44 9.21 -0.86
CA LEU A 138 -12.32 10.58 -1.36
C LEU A 138 -11.57 10.56 -2.69
N SER A 139 -12.09 11.28 -3.67
CA SER A 139 -11.42 11.50 -4.96
C SER A 139 -11.52 12.98 -5.33
N ARG A 140 -10.36 13.61 -5.53
CA ARG A 140 -10.22 14.97 -6.07
C ARG A 140 -9.26 14.99 -7.27
N HIS A 141 -8.93 13.81 -7.82
CA HIS A 141 -8.03 13.67 -8.96
C HIS A 141 -8.64 12.74 -10.04
N PRO A 142 -8.77 13.20 -11.32
CA PRO A 142 -9.45 12.44 -12.37
C PRO A 142 -8.86 11.06 -12.66
N GLY A 143 -7.58 10.85 -12.34
CA GLY A 143 -6.93 9.54 -12.50
C GLY A 143 -7.52 8.47 -11.59
N ILE A 144 -7.88 8.83 -10.35
CA ILE A 144 -8.42 7.87 -9.37
C ILE A 144 -9.83 7.44 -9.73
N ASP A 145 -10.67 8.34 -10.25
CA ASP A 145 -12.03 8.01 -10.65
C ASP A 145 -12.05 6.91 -11.71
N ARG A 146 -11.13 6.98 -12.68
CA ARG A 146 -10.98 5.96 -13.73
C ARG A 146 -10.44 4.64 -13.18
N LEU A 147 -9.47 4.71 -12.27
CA LEU A 147 -8.82 3.51 -11.74
C LEU A 147 -9.75 2.72 -10.81
N ARG A 148 -10.71 3.37 -10.13
CA ARG A 148 -11.64 2.71 -9.20
C ARG A 148 -12.32 1.47 -9.80
N GLU A 149 -12.71 1.53 -11.07
CA GLU A 149 -13.41 0.44 -11.76
C GLU A 149 -12.44 -0.49 -12.54
N ARG A 150 -11.19 -0.06 -12.70
CA ARG A 150 -10.20 -0.70 -13.57
C ARG A 150 -9.00 -1.25 -12.84
N LEU A 151 -8.90 -1.09 -11.52
CA LEU A 151 -7.72 -1.45 -10.74
C LEU A 151 -7.23 -2.87 -11.04
N GLU A 152 -8.12 -3.86 -11.03
CA GLU A 152 -7.75 -5.25 -11.31
C GLU A 152 -7.38 -5.48 -12.78
N THR A 153 -8.03 -4.78 -13.71
CA THR A 153 -7.70 -4.86 -15.14
C THR A 153 -6.31 -4.27 -15.39
N ASP A 154 -6.06 -3.05 -14.92
CA ASP A 154 -4.79 -2.35 -15.10
C ASP A 154 -3.65 -3.07 -14.34
N PHE A 155 -3.97 -3.65 -13.17
CA PHE A 155 -3.05 -4.54 -12.43
C PHE A 155 -2.71 -5.78 -13.25
N ALA A 156 -3.70 -6.47 -13.80
CA ALA A 156 -3.47 -7.62 -14.65
C ALA A 156 -2.70 -7.23 -15.92
N GLU A 157 -3.00 -6.11 -16.58
CA GLU A 157 -2.28 -5.68 -17.79
C GLU A 157 -0.81 -5.35 -17.50
N ARG A 158 -0.52 -4.70 -16.36
CA ARG A 158 0.85 -4.29 -16.00
C ARG A 158 1.67 -5.40 -15.35
N TYR A 159 1.04 -6.27 -14.58
CA TYR A 159 1.71 -7.25 -13.73
C TYR A 159 1.35 -8.71 -14.05
N SER A 160 0.52 -8.99 -15.07
CA SER A 160 0.43 -10.35 -15.62
C SER A 160 1.74 -10.71 -16.32
N PRO A 161 2.30 -11.90 -16.09
CA PRO A 161 3.32 -12.44 -16.96
C PRO A 161 2.65 -13.02 -18.23
N PRO A 162 3.36 -13.21 -19.36
CA PRO A 162 3.25 -14.50 -20.00
C PRO A 162 3.79 -15.53 -19.01
N LEU A 163 2.92 -16.26 -18.32
CA LEU A 163 3.29 -17.39 -17.46
C LEU A 163 3.70 -18.60 -18.33
N HIS A 164 4.72 -18.44 -19.15
CA HIS A 164 5.39 -19.53 -19.85
C HIS A 164 6.89 -19.50 -19.51
N GLY A 165 7.32 -20.54 -18.79
CA GLY A 165 8.72 -20.96 -18.82
C GLY A 165 9.53 -20.82 -17.54
N ARG A 166 9.00 -21.25 -16.38
CA ARG A 166 9.85 -21.88 -15.35
C ARG A 166 9.18 -23.17 -14.87
N GLN A 167 9.79 -24.29 -15.26
CA GLN A 167 9.44 -25.63 -14.81
C GLN A 167 9.37 -25.71 -13.28
N PRO A 168 8.58 -26.63 -12.70
CA PRO A 168 8.63 -26.90 -11.28
C PRO A 168 9.95 -27.62 -10.96
N ALA A 169 10.95 -26.87 -10.52
CA ALA A 169 12.16 -27.44 -9.95
C ALA A 169 11.98 -27.54 -8.43
N CYS A 170 11.32 -28.61 -7.98
CA CYS A 170 11.61 -29.27 -6.70
C CYS A 170 10.86 -30.60 -6.62
N ALA A 171 11.33 -31.59 -7.39
CA ALA A 171 11.18 -32.99 -7.03
C ALA A 171 12.21 -33.32 -5.95
N HIS A 172 11.90 -33.01 -4.68
CA HIS A 172 12.63 -33.62 -3.59
C HIS A 172 12.09 -35.04 -3.39
N ARG A 173 12.86 -35.97 -3.95
CA ARG A 173 12.85 -37.39 -3.64
C ARG A 173 13.02 -37.54 -2.12
N THR A 174 12.01 -38.07 -1.46
CA THR A 174 12.21 -38.84 -0.24
C THR A 174 12.87 -40.16 -0.63
N ALA A 175 14.01 -40.45 0.00
CA ALA A 175 14.49 -41.81 0.21
C ALA A 175 13.98 -42.27 1.58
#